data_AF-A0A6P0RDT9-F1
#
_entry.id   AF-A0A6P0RDT9-F1
#
_cell.length_a   1.000
_cell.length_b   1.000
_cell.length_c   1.000
_cell.angle_alpha   90.00
_cell.angle_beta   90.00
_cell.angle_gamma   90.00
#
_symmetry.space_group_name_H-M   'P 1'
#
loop_
_entity.id
_entity.type
_entity.pdbx_description
1 polymer ?
#
loop_
_entity_poly.entity_id
_entity_poly.type
_entity_poly.pdbx_seq_one_letter_code
_entity_poly.pdbx_strand_id
1 'polypeptide(L)' 'MMREGMIRGEIKFLDNSVLMVREFVDVELTIERDMYSYQYMTVLNSLIFRYDNTRHLNEVRSQKLFL' A
#
# COMPACT_ATOMS: atom_id res chain seq x y z
N MET A 1 5.16 12.58 14.94
CA MET A 1 6.00 11.57 14.27
C MET A 1 5.00 10.52 13.82
N MET A 2 4.58 10.52 12.55
CA MET A 2 3.49 9.65 12.06
C MET A 2 3.79 8.19 12.43
N ARG A 3 2.91 7.53 13.18
CA ARG A 3 2.95 6.08 13.38
C ARG A 3 2.30 5.42 12.18
N GLU A 4 3.14 4.85 11.33
CA GLU A 4 2.71 4.05 10.19
C GLU A 4 2.70 2.57 10.59
N GLY A 5 1.57 1.92 10.40
CA GLY A 5 1.47 0.46 10.40
C GLY A 5 1.83 -0.09 9.02
N MET A 6 2.45 -1.27 8.98
CA MET A 6 2.73 -1.98 7.73
C MET A 6 2.06 -3.34 7.74
N ILE A 7 1.28 -3.62 6.70
CA ILE A 7 0.70 -4.93 6.42
C ILE A 7 1.46 -5.53 5.25
N ARG A 8 1.93 -6.77 5.41
CA ARG A 8 2.54 -7.55 4.33
C ARG A 8 1.93 -8.94 4.32
N GLY A 9 1.57 -9.40 3.13
CA GLY A 9 1.00 -10.73 2.94
C GLY A 9 1.34 -11.32 1.58
N GLU A 10 1.12 -12.63 1.48
CA GLU A 10 1.15 -13.36 0.22
C GLU A 10 -0.14 -14.17 0.11
N ILE A 11 -0.73 -14.17 -1.09
CA ILE A 11 -1.84 -15.05 -1.46
C ILE A 11 -1.27 -16.02 -2.48
N LYS A 12 -1.24 -17.30 -2.11
CA LYS A 12 -0.83 -18.40 -2.98
C LYS A 12 -2.07 -19.01 -3.64
N PHE A 13 -2.07 -19.07 -4.97
CA PHE A 13 -3.14 -19.69 -5.74
C PHE A 13 -2.83 -21.18 -5.99
N LEU A 14 -3.83 -21.94 -6.42
CA LEU A 14 -3.70 -23.38 -6.67
C LEU A 14 -2.71 -23.73 -7.80
N ASP A 15 -2.46 -22.81 -8.72
CA ASP A 15 -1.46 -22.93 -9.79
C ASP A 15 -0.05 -22.53 -9.36
N ASN A 16 0.15 -22.26 -8.06
CA ASN A 16 1.37 -21.75 -7.44
C ASN A 16 1.80 -20.35 -7.91
N SER A 17 0.95 -19.62 -8.62
CA SER A 17 1.13 -18.17 -8.75
C SER A 17 0.95 -17.48 -7.40
N VAL A 18 1.53 -16.28 -7.27
CA VAL A 18 1.56 -15.55 -6.01
C VAL A 18 1.16 -14.09 -6.22
N LEU A 19 0.23 -13.61 -5.41
CA LEU A 19 -0.05 -12.20 -5.23
C LEU A 19 0.59 -11.71 -3.92
N MET A 20 1.58 -10.83 -4.05
CA MET A 20 2.18 -10.13 -2.91
C MET A 20 1.38 -8.87 -2.61
N VAL A 21 1.03 -8.70 -1.34
CA VAL A 21 0.31 -7.53 -0.82
C VAL A 21 1.21 -6.77 0.13
N ARG A 22 1.29 -5.45 -0.04
CA ARG A 22 1.92 -4.54 0.91
C ARG A 22 1.08 -3.28 1.05
N GLU A 23 0.67 -2.96 2.26
CA GLU A 23 -0.05 -1.74 2.60
C GLU A 23 0.67 -1.01 3.73
N PHE A 24 0.74 0.31 3.63
CA PHE A 24 1.08 1.21 4.72
C PHE A 24 -0.20 1.90 5.16
N VAL A 25 -0.47 1.86 6.46
CA VAL A 25 -1.67 2.42 7.07
C VAL A 25 -1.28 3.47 8.08
N ASP A 26 -1.94 4.63 8.05
CA ASP A 26 -1.96 5.52 9.21
C ASP A 26 -2.69 4.77 10.34
N VAL A 27 -2.14 4.80 11.55
CA VAL A 27 -2.77 4.23 12.75
C VAL A 27 -2.89 5.24 13.89
N GLU A 28 -2.55 6.51 13.66
CA GLU A 28 -2.63 7.57 14.67
C GLU A 28 -4.03 8.16 14.80
N LEU A 29 -4.72 8.39 13.68
CA LEU A 29 -5.98 9.13 13.65
C LEU A 29 -7.16 8.28 13.16
N THR A 30 -6.93 7.42 12.17
CA THR A 30 -7.91 6.49 11.58
C THR A 30 -7.17 5.23 11.10
N ILE A 31 -7.86 4.19 10.59
CA ILE A 31 -7.23 3.12 9.82
C ILE A 31 -7.41 3.48 8.35
N GLU A 32 -6.55 4.36 7.84
CA GLU A 32 -6.54 4.78 6.45
C GLU A 32 -5.33 4.18 5.73
N ARG A 33 -5.55 3.68 4.50
CA ARG A 33 -4.47 3.17 3.65
C ARG A 33 -3.77 4.35 2.98
N ASP A 34 -2.59 4.68 3.48
CA ASP A 34 -1.75 5.75 2.95
C ASP A 34 -1.08 5.36 1.63
N MET A 35 -0.56 4.14 1.55
CA MET A 35 0.10 3.60 0.37
C MET A 35 -0.14 2.12 0.25
N TYR A 36 -0.24 1.59 -0.96
CA TYR A 36 -0.32 0.15 -1.16
C TYR A 36 0.27 -0.28 -2.49
N SER A 37 0.73 -1.53 -2.52
CA SER A 37 1.26 -2.16 -3.71
C SER A 37 0.80 -3.61 -3.78
N TYR A 38 0.43 -4.00 -5.00
CA TYR A 38 0.04 -5.35 -5.35
C TYR A 38 0.95 -5.84 -6.46
N GLN A 39 1.58 -7.00 -6.28
CA GLN A 39 2.45 -7.60 -7.28
C GLN A 39 2.05 -9.04 -7.52
N TYR A 40 1.62 -9.35 -8.74
CA TYR A 40 1.21 -10.68 -9.14
C TYR A 40 2.26 -11.33 -10.02
N MET A 41 2.66 -12.55 -9.68
CA MET A 41 3.71 -13.29 -10.36
C MET A 41 3.28 -14.72 -10.68
N THR A 42 3.77 -15.25 -11.78
CA THR A 42 3.68 -16.68 -12.10
C THR A 42 4.44 -17.53 -11.08
N VAL A 43 4.23 -18.84 -11.12
CA VAL A 43 5.05 -19.83 -10.39
C VAL A 43 6.54 -19.77 -10.73
N LEU A 44 6.90 -19.27 -11.90
CA LEU A 44 8.29 -19.07 -12.34
C LEU A 44 8.83 -17.68 -11.92
N ASN A 45 8.19 -17.02 -10.96
CA ASN A 45 8.49 -15.66 -10.51
C ASN A 45 8.49 -14.61 -11.62
N SER A 46 7.77 -14.86 -12.72
CA SER A 46 7.63 -13.87 -13.79
C SER A 46 6.55 -12.87 -13.41
N LEU A 47 6.89 -11.57 -13.44
CA LEU A 47 5.93 -10.50 -13.17
C LEU A 47 4.82 -10.49 -14.23
N ILE A 48 3.57 -10.62 -13.79
CA ILE A 48 2.40 -10.46 -14.66
C ILE A 48 1.90 -9.03 -14.58
N PHE A 49 1.69 -8.52 -13.37
CA PHE A 49 1.35 -7.11 -13.16
C PHE A 49 1.81 -6.60 -11.81
N ARG A 50 1.97 -5.28 -11.75
CA ARG A 50 2.19 -4.53 -10.52
C ARG A 50 1.31 -3.28 -10.53
N TYR A 51 0.61 -3.05 -9.43
CA TYR A 51 -0.14 -1.84 -9.19
C TYR A 51 0.39 -1.18 -7.92
N ASP A 52 0.87 0.05 -8.05
CA ASP A 52 1.33 0.87 -6.93
C ASP A 52 0.38 2.06 -6.80
N ASN A 53 -0.20 2.23 -5.61
CA ASN A 53 -0.81 3.48 -5.21
C ASN A 53 0.07 4.10 -4.14
N THR A 54 0.82 5.11 -4.57
CA THR A 54 1.65 5.91 -3.69
C THR A 54 0.88 7.14 -3.24
N ARG A 55 1.22 7.66 -2.07
CA ARG A 55 0.61 8.88 -1.54
C ARG A 55 0.68 9.96 -2.61
N HIS A 56 -0.47 10.40 -3.11
CA HIS A 56 -0.52 11.55 -3.99
C HIS A 56 0.02 12.73 -3.18
N LEU A 57 1.17 13.26 -3.58
CA LEU A 57 1.76 14.45 -2.97
C LEU A 57 0.95 15.68 -3.37
N ASN A 58 -0.27 15.79 -2.85
CA ASN A 58 -1.05 17.02 -2.93
C ASN A 58 -0.44 17.99 -1.92
N GLU A 59 0.64 18.64 -2.32
CA GLU A 59 1.16 19.78 -1.58
C GLU A 59 0.20 20.96 -1.75
N VAL A 60 -0.84 21.02 -0.91
CA VAL A 60 -1.45 22.29 -0.53
C VAL A 60 -1.71 22.26 0.97
N ARG A 61 -0.73 22.75 1.74
CA ARG A 61 -0.98 23.24 3.10
C ARG A 61 -1.83 24.50 2.98
N SER A 62 -3.15 24.38 2.97
CA SER A 62 -4.00 25.49 3.41
C SER A 62 -3.97 25.50 4.93
N GLN A 63 -3.08 26.30 5.50
CA GLN A 63 -3.17 26.72 6.90
C GLN A 63 -4.51 27.42 7.10
N LYS A 64 -5.48 26.71 7.65
CA LYS A 64 -6.67 27.35 8.23
C LYS A 64 -6.23 27.83 9.61
N LEU A 65 -5.71 29.06 9.68
CA LEU A 65 -5.57 29.80 10.93
C LEU A 65 -6.99 29.91 11.52
N PHE A 66 -7.24 29.22 12.63
CA PHE A 66 -8.24 29.65 13.59
C PHE A 66 -7.53 30.50 14.62
N LEU A 67 -7.60 31.82 14.46
CA LEU A 67 -7.70 32.83 15.52
C LEU A 67 -8.38 34.06 14.92
#